data_AF-Q0U5K8-F1
#
_entry.id   AF-Q0U5K8-F1
#
_cell.length_a   1.000
_cell.length_b   1.000
_cell.length_c   1.000
_cell.angle_alpha   90.00
_cell.angle_beta   90.00
_cell.angle_gamma   90.00
#
_symmetry.space_group_name_H-M   'P 1'
#
loop_
_entity.id
_entity.type
_entity.pdbx_description
1 polymer ?
#
loop_
_entity_poly.entity_id
_entity_poly.type
_entity_poly.pdbx_seq_one_letter_code
_entity_poly.pdbx_strand_id
1 'polypeptide(L)'
;MFAAPPLEKPLSLAIIGGGIAGLTLTIAVLKHAPHISIALYESAAAFGEIGAGVGFEPVMVRTMGRIDSRIATAFEKCNKGNTVTNPPRWFVLRVGDKRKIIDASQEEVVLNKGPGKRKVKLGEELFVMPAHSGPRGGVHRAHFLDELVKLVPGGITQFKKRLLNVTEADDGSGDAVLHFADGTTAQHTAVLGCDGIKSRTRALVLGESDATSAVFSGKYAYRGLIPMEKAVEIMGDDQPRTAQICRVFVKTDLDRSKVGGANFSSGNA
;
A
#
# COMPACT_ATOMS: atom_id res chain seq x y z
N MET A 1 -2.50 39.48 -1.42
CA MET A 1 -2.76 38.33 -2.31
C MET A 1 -1.70 38.40 -3.40
N PHE A 2 -0.60 37.67 -3.26
CA PHE A 2 0.46 37.66 -4.29
C PHE A 2 0.00 36.70 -5.38
N ALA A 3 -0.58 37.23 -6.46
CA ALA A 3 -0.78 36.43 -7.66
C ALA A 3 0.61 36.13 -8.23
N ALA A 4 0.94 34.84 -8.36
CA ALA A 4 2.14 34.44 -9.07
C ALA A 4 2.09 35.02 -10.49
N PRO A 5 3.22 35.49 -11.04
CA PRO A 5 3.26 36.00 -12.41
C PRO A 5 2.74 34.91 -13.37
N PRO A 6 2.08 35.32 -14.47
CA PRO A 6 1.62 34.37 -15.48
C PRO A 6 2.79 33.54 -15.98
N LEU A 7 2.60 32.23 -16.07
CA LEU A 7 3.61 31.34 -16.62
C LEU A 7 3.76 31.61 -18.12
N GLU A 8 4.98 31.85 -18.58
CA GLU A 8 5.30 32.14 -19.99
C GLU A 8 5.09 30.93 -20.91
N LYS A 9 5.01 29.71 -20.36
CA LYS A 9 4.77 28.46 -21.10
C LYS A 9 3.74 27.55 -20.40
N PRO A 10 2.97 26.74 -21.15
CA PRO A 10 2.05 25.76 -20.57
C PRO A 10 2.79 24.75 -19.68
N LEU A 11 2.31 24.55 -18.45
CA LEU A 11 2.90 23.58 -17.53
C LEU A 11 2.68 22.16 -18.02
N SER A 12 3.73 21.34 -17.93
CA SER A 12 3.64 19.91 -18.11
C SER A 12 4.24 19.13 -16.94
N LEU A 13 3.60 18.05 -16.52
CA LEU A 13 4.03 17.22 -15.40
C LEU A 13 4.30 15.78 -15.84
N ALA A 14 5.45 15.24 -15.42
CA ALA A 14 5.72 13.82 -15.47
C ALA A 14 5.40 13.19 -14.11
N ILE A 15 4.56 12.16 -14.09
CA ILE A 15 4.30 11.33 -12.90
C ILE A 15 5.02 10.00 -13.11
N ILE A 16 5.89 9.62 -12.17
CA ILE A 16 6.71 8.41 -12.28
C ILE A 16 6.13 7.33 -11.37
N GLY A 17 5.59 6.26 -11.95
CA GLY A 17 5.00 5.12 -11.23
C GLY A 17 3.48 5.10 -11.29
N GLY A 18 2.92 4.09 -11.96
CA GLY A 18 1.49 3.82 -12.16
C GLY A 18 0.83 3.02 -11.03
N GLY A 19 1.31 3.18 -9.80
CA GLY A 19 0.67 2.60 -8.62
C GLY A 19 -0.60 3.36 -8.19
N ILE A 20 -1.24 2.93 -7.09
CA ILE A 20 -2.44 3.58 -6.53
C ILE A 20 -2.21 5.09 -6.33
N ALA A 21 -1.04 5.47 -5.79
CA ALA A 21 -0.70 6.87 -5.56
C ALA A 21 -0.57 7.67 -6.88
N GLY A 22 0.17 7.15 -7.86
CA GLY A 22 0.37 7.82 -9.15
C GLY A 22 -0.91 7.95 -9.97
N LEU A 23 -1.75 6.91 -10.01
CA LEU A 23 -3.07 6.98 -10.64
C LEU A 23 -4.01 7.95 -9.91
N THR A 24 -4.03 7.93 -8.58
CA THR A 24 -4.83 8.87 -7.78
C THR A 24 -4.41 10.32 -8.06
N LEU A 25 -3.11 10.60 -8.13
CA LEU A 25 -2.58 11.91 -8.47
C LEU A 25 -2.93 12.30 -9.91
N THR A 26 -2.79 11.37 -10.86
CA THR A 26 -3.17 11.59 -12.27
C THR A 26 -4.64 12.00 -12.37
N ILE A 27 -5.55 11.27 -11.72
CA ILE A 27 -6.98 11.60 -11.68
C ILE A 27 -7.23 12.97 -11.03
N ALA A 28 -6.51 13.28 -9.95
CA ALA A 28 -6.62 14.57 -9.28
C ALA A 28 -6.25 15.73 -10.21
N VAL A 29 -5.12 15.63 -10.92
CA VAL A 29 -4.67 16.69 -11.83
C VAL A 29 -5.64 16.83 -13.00
N LEU A 30 -6.10 15.73 -13.60
CA LEU A 30 -7.08 15.78 -14.69
C LEU A 30 -8.39 16.47 -14.29
N LYS A 31 -8.82 16.29 -13.04
CA LYS A 31 -10.06 16.88 -12.54
C LYS A 31 -9.91 18.35 -12.17
N HIS A 32 -8.84 18.70 -11.46
CA HIS A 32 -8.70 20.00 -10.80
C HIS A 32 -7.79 20.98 -11.53
N ALA A 33 -6.92 20.48 -12.40
CA ALA A 33 -6.01 21.29 -13.21
C ALA A 33 -5.95 20.78 -14.67
N PRO A 34 -7.08 20.76 -15.39
CA PRO A 34 -7.16 20.23 -16.76
C PRO A 34 -6.33 21.04 -17.78
N HIS A 35 -5.85 22.22 -17.40
CA HIS A 35 -4.96 23.05 -18.22
C HIS A 35 -3.48 22.61 -18.14
N ILE A 36 -3.13 21.70 -17.21
CA ILE A 36 -1.79 21.16 -17.07
C ILE A 36 -1.70 19.87 -17.90
N SER A 37 -0.74 19.81 -18.81
CA SER A 37 -0.44 18.59 -19.56
C SER A 37 0.23 17.56 -18.65
N ILE A 38 -0.18 16.30 -18.69
CA ILE A 38 0.41 15.26 -17.85
C ILE A 38 0.76 14.01 -18.63
N ALA A 39 1.85 13.37 -18.23
CA ALA A 39 2.23 12.03 -18.67
C ALA A 39 2.53 11.15 -17.46
N LEU A 40 1.95 9.95 -17.43
CA LEU A 40 2.22 8.93 -16.41
C LEU A 40 3.17 7.89 -16.99
N TYR A 41 4.35 7.74 -16.40
CA TYR A 41 5.35 6.77 -16.83
C TYR A 41 5.35 5.56 -15.90
N GLU A 42 5.09 4.38 -16.45
CA GLU A 42 5.12 3.11 -15.72
C GLU A 42 6.21 2.20 -16.29
N SER A 43 7.01 1.64 -15.39
CA SER A 43 8.11 0.71 -15.71
C SER A 43 7.63 -0.65 -16.23
N ALA A 44 6.47 -1.13 -15.77
CA ALA A 44 5.87 -2.38 -16.21
C ALA A 44 5.25 -2.27 -17.61
N ALA A 45 5.07 -3.40 -18.28
CA ALA A 45 4.44 -3.46 -19.61
C ALA A 45 2.92 -3.24 -19.59
N ALA A 46 2.30 -3.45 -18.43
CA ALA A 46 0.90 -3.21 -18.16
C ALA A 46 0.72 -2.99 -16.65
N PHE A 47 -0.44 -2.48 -16.24
CA PHE A 47 -0.86 -2.55 -14.85
C PHE A 47 -0.98 -4.04 -14.45
N GLY A 48 -0.38 -4.42 -13.32
CA GLY A 48 -0.16 -5.83 -13.00
C GLY A 48 -0.26 -6.18 -11.52
N GLU A 49 -0.35 -7.49 -11.27
CA GLU A 49 -1.11 -8.12 -10.18
C GLU A 49 -0.30 -8.55 -8.95
N ILE A 50 0.95 -8.10 -8.78
CA ILE A 50 1.72 -8.55 -7.61
C ILE A 50 1.30 -7.73 -6.40
N GLY A 51 0.35 -8.25 -5.62
CA GLY A 51 -0.08 -7.55 -4.41
C GLY A 51 -1.09 -8.28 -3.55
N ALA A 52 -0.85 -8.19 -2.25
CA ALA A 52 -1.81 -8.58 -1.23
C ALA A 52 -2.96 -7.57 -1.11
N GLY A 53 -3.97 -7.90 -0.30
CA GLY A 53 -5.01 -6.97 0.09
C GLY A 53 -4.44 -5.69 0.72
N VAL A 54 -5.01 -4.54 0.34
CA VAL A 54 -4.73 -3.22 0.93
C VAL A 54 -5.95 -2.75 1.70
N GLY A 55 -5.73 -2.22 2.90
CA GLY A 55 -6.79 -1.75 3.79
C GLY A 55 -6.91 -0.24 3.78
N PHE A 56 -8.14 0.27 3.77
CA PHE A 56 -8.44 1.69 3.84
C PHE A 56 -9.40 1.97 5.00
N GLU A 57 -9.05 2.98 5.80
CA GLU A 57 -9.85 3.44 6.93
C GLU A 57 -10.80 4.60 6.52
N PRO A 58 -11.81 4.95 7.34
CA PRO A 58 -12.82 5.93 6.95
C PRO A 58 -12.27 7.30 6.55
N VAL A 59 -11.18 7.74 7.19
CA VAL A 59 -10.51 8.98 6.80
C VAL A 59 -9.92 8.90 5.39
N MET A 60 -9.37 7.75 5.00
CA MET A 60 -8.78 7.53 3.69
C MET A 60 -9.86 7.54 2.61
N VAL A 61 -10.98 6.85 2.84
CA VAL A 61 -12.10 6.81 1.89
C VAL A 61 -12.74 8.20 1.73
N ARG A 62 -12.88 8.96 2.84
CA ARG A 62 -13.31 10.37 2.75
C ARG A 62 -12.33 11.23 1.94
N THR A 63 -11.03 11.05 2.13
CA THR A 63 -10.01 11.77 1.35
C THR A 63 -10.08 11.40 -0.12
N MET A 64 -10.26 10.12 -0.47
CA MET A 64 -10.50 9.70 -1.86
C MET A 64 -11.67 10.46 -2.47
N GLY A 65 -12.81 10.53 -1.76
CA GLY A 65 -13.99 11.25 -2.25
C GLY A 65 -13.78 12.75 -2.45
N ARG A 66 -12.93 13.38 -1.63
CA ARG A 66 -12.56 14.80 -1.79
C ARG A 66 -11.63 15.03 -2.98
N ILE A 67 -10.74 14.09 -3.28
CA ILE A 67 -9.91 14.13 -4.49
C ILE A 67 -10.82 13.94 -5.71
N ASP A 68 -11.49 12.80 -5.78
CA ASP A 68 -12.50 12.51 -6.79
C ASP A 68 -13.48 11.44 -6.27
N SER A 69 -14.78 11.75 -6.28
CA SER A 69 -15.83 10.82 -5.85
C SER A 69 -15.79 9.48 -6.60
N ARG A 70 -15.28 9.46 -7.84
CA ARG A 70 -15.10 8.23 -8.63
C ARG A 70 -14.07 7.27 -8.02
N ILE A 71 -13.06 7.78 -7.31
CA ILE A 71 -12.06 6.96 -6.59
C ILE A 71 -12.71 6.27 -5.39
N ALA A 72 -13.52 6.99 -4.62
CA ALA A 72 -14.28 6.39 -3.52
C ALA A 72 -15.28 5.33 -4.04
N THR A 73 -15.95 5.61 -5.16
CA THR A 73 -16.85 4.66 -5.82
C THR A 73 -16.11 3.40 -6.28
N ALA A 74 -14.93 3.55 -6.87
CA ALA A 74 -14.05 2.43 -7.25
C ALA A 74 -13.65 1.58 -6.03
N PHE A 75 -13.34 2.22 -4.90
CA PHE A 75 -13.06 1.53 -3.65
C PHE A 75 -14.28 0.75 -3.16
N GLU A 76 -15.46 1.37 -3.10
CA GLU A 76 -16.71 0.74 -2.63
C GLU A 76 -17.09 -0.47 -3.49
N LYS A 77 -16.91 -0.37 -4.81
CA LYS A 77 -17.14 -1.49 -5.75
C LYS A 77 -16.22 -2.69 -5.48
N CYS A 78 -14.99 -2.43 -5.07
CA CYS A 78 -14.00 -3.46 -4.74
C CYS A 78 -14.14 -3.98 -3.29
N ASN A 79 -14.69 -3.18 -2.40
CA ASN A 79 -14.83 -3.47 -0.98
C ASN A 79 -16.12 -4.29 -0.74
N LYS A 80 -16.04 -5.59 -0.99
CA LYS A 80 -17.17 -6.52 -0.80
C LYS A 80 -17.09 -7.22 0.55
N GLY A 81 -17.97 -6.85 1.48
CA GLY A 81 -18.39 -7.81 2.52
C GLY A 81 -17.70 -7.70 3.88
N ASN A 82 -17.40 -6.49 4.36
CA ASN A 82 -17.08 -6.31 5.77
C ASN A 82 -18.35 -5.97 6.57
N THR A 83 -18.69 -6.81 7.53
CA THR A 83 -19.75 -6.55 8.52
C THR A 83 -19.36 -5.33 9.35
N VAL A 84 -20.28 -4.36 9.42
CA VAL A 84 -20.15 -3.18 10.27
C VAL A 84 -20.51 -3.59 11.70
N THR A 85 -19.66 -3.26 12.66
CA THR A 85 -19.90 -3.54 14.08
C THR A 85 -20.33 -2.26 14.79
N ASN A 86 -21.12 -2.38 15.87
CA ASN A 86 -21.48 -1.27 16.74
C ASN A 86 -21.11 -1.62 18.22
N PRO A 87 -20.10 -0.94 18.82
CA PRO A 87 -19.28 0.12 18.25
C PRO A 87 -18.35 -0.38 17.12
N PRO A 88 -17.84 0.50 16.24
CA PRO A 88 -16.93 0.08 15.17
C PRO A 88 -15.60 -0.47 15.70
N ARG A 89 -15.21 -1.67 15.24
CA ARG A 89 -13.99 -2.37 15.68
C ARG A 89 -12.97 -2.47 14.55
N TRP A 90 -11.74 -2.05 14.78
CA TRP A 90 -10.64 -2.21 13.81
C TRP A 90 -9.99 -3.58 13.92
N PHE A 91 -9.52 -3.92 15.12
CA PHE A 91 -8.83 -5.17 15.41
C PHE A 91 -9.25 -5.72 16.77
N VAL A 92 -9.33 -7.04 16.86
CA VAL A 92 -9.39 -7.75 18.14
C VAL A 92 -8.04 -8.42 18.35
N LEU A 93 -7.29 -8.00 19.37
CA LEU A 93 -6.03 -8.62 19.74
C LEU A 93 -6.33 -9.85 20.59
N ARG A 94 -5.80 -11.00 20.17
CA ARG A 94 -5.95 -12.28 20.87
C ARG A 94 -4.60 -12.89 21.20
N VAL A 95 -4.58 -13.78 22.18
CA VAL A 95 -3.39 -14.59 22.46
C VAL A 95 -3.27 -15.74 21.46
N GLY A 96 -2.15 -15.82 20.74
CA GLY A 96 -1.90 -16.89 19.75
C GLY A 96 -0.63 -17.70 19.97
N ASP A 97 0.17 -17.43 21.02
CA ASP A 97 1.46 -18.10 21.20
C ASP A 97 1.35 -19.35 22.09
N LYS A 98 1.17 -20.51 21.44
CA LYS A 98 1.13 -21.82 22.11
C LYS A 98 2.42 -22.19 22.84
N ARG A 99 3.56 -21.57 22.51
CA ARG A 99 4.86 -21.87 23.16
C ARG A 99 4.92 -21.36 24.60
N LYS A 100 3.95 -20.53 24.99
CA LYS A 100 3.87 -19.97 26.35
C LYS A 100 2.85 -20.68 27.24
N ILE A 101 2.30 -21.82 26.82
CA ILE A 101 1.39 -22.59 27.69
C ILE A 101 2.16 -23.03 28.95
N ILE A 102 1.68 -22.58 30.11
CA ILE A 102 2.26 -22.86 31.43
C ILE A 102 1.56 -24.06 32.08
N ASP A 103 0.30 -24.32 31.70
CA ASP A 103 -0.49 -25.46 32.15
C ASP A 103 -1.35 -25.99 31.00
N ALA A 104 -0.99 -27.16 30.47
CA ALA A 104 -1.70 -27.84 29.39
C ALA A 104 -2.91 -28.65 29.88
N SER A 105 -3.04 -28.87 31.19
CA SER A 105 -4.13 -29.65 31.80
C SER A 105 -5.35 -28.78 32.16
N GLN A 106 -5.17 -27.46 32.28
CA GLN A 106 -6.20 -26.50 32.65
C GLN A 106 -6.40 -25.41 31.58
N GLU A 107 -7.04 -25.77 30.46
CA GLU A 107 -7.55 -24.81 29.46
C GLU A 107 -6.50 -23.98 28.72
N GLU A 108 -5.30 -24.53 28.49
CA GLU A 108 -4.19 -23.89 27.73
C GLU A 108 -3.85 -22.46 28.22
N VAL A 109 -3.62 -22.30 29.54
CA VAL A 109 -3.23 -21.01 30.12
C VAL A 109 -1.81 -20.62 29.70
N VAL A 110 -1.66 -19.40 29.18
CA VAL A 110 -0.39 -18.89 28.60
C VAL A 110 0.31 -17.83 29.45
N LEU A 111 -0.39 -17.22 30.42
CA LEU A 111 0.18 -16.19 31.28
C LEU A 111 -0.62 -16.06 32.58
N ASN A 112 0.10 -15.88 33.70
CA ASN A 112 -0.44 -15.40 34.98
C ASN A 112 0.12 -14.00 35.25
N LYS A 113 -0.70 -12.94 35.18
CA LYS A 113 -0.22 -11.56 35.35
C LYS A 113 -1.14 -10.71 36.24
N GLY A 114 -0.54 -9.86 37.09
CA GLY A 114 -1.22 -8.88 37.94
C GLY A 114 -1.53 -9.37 39.36
N PRO A 115 -1.98 -8.47 40.27
CA PRO A 115 -2.44 -8.84 41.61
C PRO A 115 -3.64 -9.78 41.49
N GLY A 116 -3.59 -10.95 42.15
CA GLY A 116 -4.63 -11.99 42.02
C GLY A 116 -4.44 -12.97 40.86
N LYS A 117 -3.31 -12.92 40.13
CA LYS A 117 -2.90 -13.90 39.09
C LYS A 117 -4.03 -14.22 38.10
N ARG A 118 -4.49 -13.20 37.35
CA ARG A 118 -5.41 -13.42 36.22
C ARG A 118 -4.79 -14.45 35.26
N LYS A 119 -5.49 -15.58 35.10
CA LYS A 119 -5.17 -16.61 34.12
C LYS A 119 -5.61 -16.11 32.75
N VAL A 120 -4.67 -16.00 31.82
CA VAL A 120 -4.96 -15.65 30.42
C VAL A 120 -4.91 -16.92 29.57
N LYS A 121 -5.93 -17.16 28.76
CA LYS A 121 -6.06 -18.37 27.93
C LYS A 121 -5.59 -18.13 26.49
N LEU A 122 -5.23 -19.20 25.80
CA LEU A 122 -5.07 -19.16 24.35
C LEU A 122 -6.38 -18.71 23.67
N GLY A 123 -6.30 -17.85 22.67
CA GLY A 123 -7.45 -17.31 21.94
C GLY A 123 -8.23 -16.20 22.66
N GLU A 124 -7.95 -15.94 23.95
CA GLU A 124 -8.62 -14.91 24.74
C GLU A 124 -8.43 -13.52 24.11
N GLU A 125 -9.52 -12.73 24.07
CA GLU A 125 -9.49 -11.33 23.66
C GLU A 125 -8.79 -10.48 24.72
N LEU A 126 -7.69 -9.84 24.34
CA LEU A 126 -6.95 -8.94 25.21
C LEU A 126 -7.45 -7.51 25.11
N PHE A 127 -7.71 -7.06 23.88
CA PHE A 127 -8.06 -5.67 23.60
C PHE A 127 -8.74 -5.55 22.25
N VAL A 128 -9.76 -4.70 22.19
CA VAL A 128 -10.43 -4.30 20.95
C VAL A 128 -9.96 -2.90 20.59
N MET A 129 -9.28 -2.78 19.45
CA MET A 129 -8.90 -1.49 18.92
C MET A 129 -10.11 -0.87 18.21
N PRO A 130 -10.61 0.31 18.67
CA PRO A 130 -11.77 0.93 18.07
C PRO A 130 -11.46 1.45 16.67
N ALA A 131 -12.48 1.53 15.83
CA ALA A 131 -12.43 2.21 14.54
C ALA A 131 -13.33 3.45 14.56
N HIS A 132 -13.10 4.35 13.62
CA HIS A 132 -14.04 5.43 13.35
C HIS A 132 -15.23 4.89 12.55
N SER A 133 -16.37 5.57 12.66
CA SER A 133 -17.52 5.30 11.80
C SER A 133 -17.25 5.73 10.35
N GLY A 134 -17.76 4.95 9.40
CA GLY A 134 -17.74 5.25 7.96
C GLY A 134 -17.23 4.10 7.10
N PRO A 135 -17.20 4.29 5.77
CA PRO A 135 -16.75 3.26 4.83
C PRO A 135 -15.30 2.88 5.06
N ARG A 136 -15.02 1.57 5.17
CA ARG A 136 -13.68 1.02 5.36
C ARG A 136 -13.62 -0.43 4.93
N GLY A 137 -12.41 -0.95 4.75
CA GLY A 137 -12.23 -2.35 4.42
C GLY A 137 -10.95 -2.65 3.66
N GLY A 138 -10.75 -3.94 3.41
CA GLY A 138 -9.71 -4.45 2.53
C GLY A 138 -10.23 -4.59 1.10
N VAL A 139 -9.38 -4.25 0.13
CA VAL A 139 -9.63 -4.54 -1.30
C VAL A 139 -8.47 -5.34 -1.87
N HIS A 140 -8.75 -6.16 -2.87
CA HIS A 140 -7.70 -6.76 -3.68
C HIS A 140 -6.99 -5.64 -4.47
N ARG A 141 -5.67 -5.48 -4.27
CA ARG A 141 -4.93 -4.34 -4.82
C ARG A 141 -5.08 -4.23 -6.34
N ALA A 142 -5.02 -5.36 -7.06
CA ALA A 142 -5.13 -5.37 -8.51
C ALA A 142 -6.50 -4.86 -8.98
N HIS A 143 -7.59 -5.37 -8.40
CA HIS A 143 -8.94 -4.94 -8.78
C HIS A 143 -9.18 -3.45 -8.51
N PHE A 144 -8.67 -2.96 -7.38
CA PHE A 144 -8.80 -1.52 -7.09
C PHE A 144 -7.98 -0.70 -8.08
N LEU A 145 -6.76 -1.13 -8.41
CA LEU A 145 -5.93 -0.49 -9.43
C LEU A 145 -6.65 -0.46 -10.78
N ASP A 146 -7.25 -1.57 -11.22
CA ASP A 146 -7.99 -1.67 -12.48
C ASP A 146 -9.17 -0.69 -12.54
N GLU A 147 -9.89 -0.51 -11.43
CA GLU A 147 -10.96 0.48 -11.37
C GLU A 147 -10.42 1.92 -11.45
N LEU A 148 -9.23 2.21 -10.93
CA LEU A 148 -8.59 3.52 -11.09
C LEU A 148 -8.10 3.75 -12.53
N VAL A 149 -7.55 2.73 -13.18
CA VAL A 149 -7.08 2.81 -14.58
C VAL A 149 -8.21 3.22 -15.51
N LYS A 150 -9.43 2.71 -15.29
CA LYS A 150 -10.63 3.07 -16.07
C LYS A 150 -11.01 4.56 -15.97
N LEU A 151 -10.51 5.27 -14.96
CA LEU A 151 -10.76 6.70 -14.77
C LEU A 151 -9.74 7.58 -15.49
N VAL A 152 -8.65 7.00 -16.00
CA VAL A 152 -7.59 7.72 -16.72
C VAL A 152 -7.80 7.54 -18.23
N PRO A 153 -7.97 8.62 -19.00
CA PRO A 153 -8.06 8.56 -20.45
C PRO A 153 -6.85 7.86 -21.11
N GLY A 154 -7.09 7.18 -22.23
CA GLY A 154 -6.03 6.61 -23.06
C GLY A 154 -5.04 7.67 -23.53
N GLY A 155 -3.77 7.28 -23.71
CA GLY A 155 -2.69 8.16 -24.18
C GLY A 155 -1.91 8.89 -23.09
N ILE A 156 -2.45 9.01 -21.87
CA ILE A 156 -1.74 9.63 -20.73
C ILE A 156 -0.64 8.71 -20.19
N THR A 157 -0.92 7.40 -20.15
CA THR A 157 0.01 6.42 -19.57
C THR A 157 0.96 5.88 -20.64
N GLN A 158 2.25 5.89 -20.32
CA GLN A 158 3.35 5.37 -21.12
C GLN A 158 4.00 4.21 -20.37
N PHE A 159 3.82 2.98 -20.88
CA PHE A 159 4.36 1.76 -20.28
C PHE A 159 5.79 1.46 -20.74
N LYS A 160 6.45 0.54 -20.04
CA LYS A 160 7.86 0.16 -20.27
C LYS A 160 8.84 1.34 -20.10
N LYS A 161 8.45 2.37 -19.34
CA LYS A 161 9.24 3.58 -19.09
C LYS A 161 9.82 3.54 -17.68
N ARG A 162 10.97 2.88 -17.55
CA ARG A 162 11.75 2.87 -16.30
C ARG A 162 12.67 4.08 -16.27
N LEU A 163 12.43 5.01 -15.35
CA LEU A 163 13.28 6.18 -15.15
C LEU A 163 14.67 5.79 -14.66
N LEU A 164 15.71 6.36 -15.27
CA LEU A 164 17.11 6.21 -14.88
C LEU A 164 17.69 7.51 -14.33
N ASN A 165 17.41 8.64 -14.97
CA ASN A 165 17.96 9.92 -14.54
C ASN A 165 17.03 11.08 -14.90
N VAL A 166 17.25 12.21 -14.26
CA VAL A 166 16.63 13.49 -14.62
C VAL A 166 17.73 14.53 -14.70
N THR A 167 17.81 15.24 -15.82
CA THR A 167 18.73 16.37 -16.02
C THR A 167 17.93 17.64 -16.32
N GLU A 168 18.59 18.78 -16.31
CA GLU A 168 17.99 20.03 -16.78
C GLU A 168 18.09 20.11 -18.31
N ALA A 169 17.14 20.80 -18.95
CA ALA A 169 17.13 21.05 -20.38
C ALA A 169 18.12 22.16 -20.77
N ASP A 170 18.87 21.97 -21.86
CA ASP A 170 19.87 22.92 -22.35
C ASP A 170 19.27 24.11 -23.12
N ASP A 171 17.95 24.15 -23.30
CA ASP A 171 17.21 25.20 -24.03
C ASP A 171 16.95 26.46 -23.18
N GLY A 172 17.49 26.53 -21.96
CA GLY A 172 17.30 27.62 -21.02
C GLY A 172 15.91 27.65 -20.37
N SER A 173 15.08 26.62 -20.61
CA SER A 173 13.70 26.57 -20.13
C SER A 173 13.58 26.17 -18.66
N GLY A 174 14.64 25.62 -18.06
CA GLY A 174 14.66 25.03 -16.72
C GLY A 174 13.84 23.74 -16.60
N ASP A 175 13.41 23.14 -17.71
CA ASP A 175 12.63 21.91 -17.69
C ASP A 175 13.49 20.70 -17.30
N ALA A 176 12.81 19.69 -16.76
CA ALA A 176 13.40 18.41 -16.46
C ALA A 176 13.36 17.49 -17.70
N VAL A 177 14.51 16.97 -18.10
CA VAL A 177 14.67 15.92 -19.10
C VAL A 177 14.80 14.58 -18.40
N LEU A 178 13.79 13.72 -18.58
CA LEU A 178 13.76 12.36 -18.07
C LEU A 178 14.47 11.43 -19.03
N HIS A 179 15.34 10.57 -18.50
CA HIS A 179 16.08 9.56 -19.25
C HIS A 179 15.58 8.17 -18.86
N PHE A 180 15.09 7.40 -19.84
CA PHE A 180 14.49 6.09 -19.60
C PHE A 180 15.41 4.94 -20.02
N ALA A 181 15.17 3.76 -19.45
CA ALA A 181 15.97 2.56 -19.71
C ALA A 181 15.86 2.01 -21.14
N ASP A 182 14.84 2.41 -21.90
CA ASP A 182 14.69 2.07 -23.32
C ASP A 182 15.50 3.01 -24.25
N GLY A 183 16.27 3.95 -23.68
CA GLY A 183 17.06 4.95 -24.41
C GLY A 183 16.27 6.17 -24.85
N THR A 184 14.95 6.21 -24.60
CA THR A 184 14.14 7.39 -24.92
C THR A 184 14.23 8.46 -23.83
N THR A 185 13.87 9.68 -24.20
CA THR A 185 13.79 10.82 -23.29
C THR A 185 12.42 11.49 -23.37
N ALA A 186 12.06 12.26 -22.34
CA ALA A 186 10.92 13.14 -22.34
C ALA A 186 11.23 14.41 -21.55
N GLN A 187 10.71 15.56 -21.97
CA GLN A 187 10.91 16.84 -21.30
C GLN A 187 9.61 17.33 -20.67
N HIS A 188 9.67 17.74 -19.40
CA HIS A 188 8.52 18.25 -18.65
C HIS A 188 8.93 19.37 -17.69
N THR A 189 7.97 20.23 -17.33
CA THR A 189 8.22 21.35 -16.39
C THR A 189 8.49 20.88 -14.97
N ALA A 190 7.86 19.80 -14.53
CA ALA A 190 8.19 19.18 -13.25
C ALA A 190 7.98 17.67 -13.26
N VAL A 191 8.70 16.99 -12.37
CA VAL A 191 8.66 15.53 -12.19
C VAL A 191 8.17 15.20 -10.79
N LEU A 192 7.17 14.32 -10.70
CA LEU A 192 6.55 13.86 -9.46
C LEU A 192 6.81 12.36 -9.26
N GLY A 193 7.52 12.03 -8.17
CA GLY A 193 7.88 10.67 -7.81
C GLY A 193 6.76 9.90 -7.10
N CYS A 194 6.19 8.90 -7.77
CA CYS A 194 5.17 7.97 -7.27
C CYS A 194 5.60 6.49 -7.45
N ASP A 195 6.91 6.24 -7.51
CA ASP A 195 7.59 5.02 -7.97
C ASP A 195 7.94 4.02 -6.83
N GLY A 196 7.25 4.16 -5.69
CA GLY A 196 7.19 3.14 -4.66
C GLY A 196 8.43 3.01 -3.77
N ILE A 197 8.54 1.86 -3.09
CA ILE A 197 9.54 1.66 -2.03
C ILE A 197 10.98 1.65 -2.57
N LYS A 198 11.20 1.25 -3.83
CA LYS A 198 12.50 1.28 -4.53
C LYS A 198 12.59 2.48 -5.48
N SER A 199 12.11 3.63 -5.01
CA SER A 199 12.02 4.87 -5.79
C SER A 199 13.37 5.32 -6.33
N ARG A 200 13.43 5.56 -7.65
CA ARG A 200 14.54 6.22 -8.31
C ARG A 200 14.49 7.73 -8.06
N THR A 201 13.30 8.33 -8.07
CA THR A 201 13.16 9.78 -7.85
C THR A 201 13.67 10.19 -6.46
N ARG A 202 13.51 9.34 -5.44
CA ARG A 202 14.06 9.59 -4.10
C ARG A 202 15.58 9.70 -4.10
N ALA A 203 16.26 8.81 -4.82
CA ALA A 203 17.72 8.85 -4.95
C ALA A 203 18.20 10.09 -5.72
N LEU A 204 17.46 10.51 -6.76
CA LEU A 204 17.77 11.72 -7.51
C LEU A 204 17.64 13.01 -6.67
N VAL A 205 16.65 13.07 -5.77
CA VAL A 205 16.43 14.24 -4.91
C VAL A 205 17.41 14.30 -3.74
N LEU A 206 17.68 13.17 -3.09
CA LEU A 206 18.48 13.12 -1.86
C LEU A 206 19.97 12.77 -2.09
N GLY A 207 20.34 12.43 -3.32
CA GLY A 207 21.64 11.87 -3.66
C GLY A 207 21.71 10.35 -3.44
N GLU A 208 22.53 9.67 -4.25
CA GLU A 208 22.78 8.23 -4.12
C GLU A 208 23.42 7.91 -2.78
N SER A 209 22.68 7.21 -1.91
CA SER A 209 23.19 6.74 -0.63
C SER A 209 22.36 5.57 -0.11
N ASP A 210 22.94 4.82 0.83
CA ASP A 210 22.24 3.72 1.52
C ASP A 210 20.96 4.20 2.22
N ALA A 211 20.90 5.47 2.64
CA ALA A 211 19.73 6.08 3.27
C ALA A 211 18.52 6.18 2.31
N THR A 212 18.76 6.19 1.00
CA THR A 212 17.69 6.20 -0.02
C THR A 212 17.21 4.80 -0.37
N SER A 213 17.90 3.76 0.07
CA SER A 213 17.55 2.36 -0.19
C SER A 213 16.59 1.79 0.85
N ALA A 214 15.75 0.86 0.42
CA ALA A 214 14.87 0.15 1.33
C ALA A 214 15.67 -0.82 2.22
N VAL A 215 15.51 -0.72 3.54
CA VAL A 215 16.21 -1.57 4.50
C VAL A 215 15.29 -2.68 5.00
N PHE A 216 15.82 -3.90 5.09
CA PHE A 216 15.07 -5.02 5.63
C PHE A 216 14.79 -4.84 7.13
N SER A 217 13.52 -4.92 7.53
CA SER A 217 13.09 -4.69 8.92
C SER A 217 13.43 -5.82 9.91
N GLY A 218 14.09 -6.90 9.44
CA GLY A 218 14.29 -8.12 10.22
C GLY A 218 13.03 -8.99 10.36
N LYS A 219 11.95 -8.66 9.63
CA LYS A 219 10.63 -9.31 9.77
C LYS A 219 10.04 -9.59 8.39
N TYR A 220 9.35 -10.72 8.29
CA TYR A 220 8.58 -11.12 7.13
C TYR A 220 7.16 -11.51 7.56
N ALA A 221 6.24 -11.58 6.62
CA ALA A 221 4.84 -11.94 6.87
C ALA A 221 4.38 -12.96 5.84
N TYR A 222 3.86 -14.09 6.31
CA TYR A 222 3.16 -15.03 5.45
C TYR A 222 1.79 -14.47 5.08
N ARG A 223 1.42 -14.61 3.82
CA ARG A 223 0.14 -14.15 3.29
C ARG A 223 -0.49 -15.27 2.48
N GLY A 224 -1.78 -15.46 2.67
CA GLY A 224 -2.58 -16.44 1.97
C GLY A 224 -4.06 -16.05 2.03
N LEU A 225 -4.85 -16.68 1.17
CA LEU A 225 -6.29 -16.56 1.18
C LEU A 225 -6.89 -17.89 1.64
N ILE A 226 -7.94 -17.82 2.45
CA ILE A 226 -8.73 -18.98 2.87
C ILE A 226 -10.17 -18.78 2.38
N PRO A 227 -10.86 -19.83 1.90
CA PRO A 227 -12.28 -19.76 1.61
C PRO A 227 -13.08 -19.30 2.83
N MET A 228 -14.10 -18.47 2.61
CA MET A 228 -14.89 -17.87 3.69
C MET A 228 -15.58 -18.93 4.55
N GLU A 229 -16.06 -20.00 3.94
CA GLU A 229 -16.72 -21.12 4.62
C GLU A 229 -15.79 -21.76 5.64
N LYS A 230 -14.53 -22.00 5.26
CA LYS A 230 -13.50 -22.53 6.15
C LYS A 230 -13.12 -21.53 7.24
N ALA A 231 -13.08 -20.24 6.91
CA ALA A 231 -12.79 -19.21 7.91
C ALA A 231 -13.87 -19.16 9.00
N VAL A 232 -15.15 -19.26 8.60
CA VAL A 232 -16.31 -19.30 9.52
C VAL A 232 -16.31 -20.57 10.37
N GLU A 233 -15.97 -21.72 9.79
CA GLU A 233 -15.81 -22.97 10.54
C GLU A 233 -14.75 -22.86 11.65
N ILE A 234 -13.61 -22.21 11.36
CA ILE A 234 -12.48 -22.10 12.31
C ILE A 234 -12.69 -21.02 13.35
N MET A 235 -13.27 -19.88 12.96
CA MET A 235 -13.27 -18.64 13.77
C MET A 235 -14.67 -18.16 14.19
N GLY A 236 -15.73 -18.87 13.80
CA GLY A 236 -17.11 -18.44 13.97
C GLY A 236 -17.54 -17.42 12.90
N ASP A 237 -18.83 -17.06 12.89
CA ASP A 237 -19.42 -16.27 11.79
C ASP A 237 -19.05 -14.78 11.81
N ASP A 238 -18.91 -14.17 12.99
CA ASP A 238 -18.64 -12.73 13.13
C ASP A 238 -17.22 -12.37 12.67
N GLN A 239 -16.21 -13.14 13.10
CA GLN A 239 -14.82 -12.69 13.01
C GLN A 239 -14.27 -12.60 11.57
N PRO A 240 -14.41 -13.63 10.70
CA PRO A 240 -13.97 -13.60 9.31
C PRO A 240 -14.67 -12.55 8.46
N ARG A 241 -15.88 -12.15 8.86
CA ARG A 241 -16.70 -11.19 8.13
C ARG A 241 -16.44 -9.75 8.55
N THR A 242 -15.74 -9.50 9.65
CA THR A 242 -15.32 -8.14 10.02
C THR A 242 -14.03 -7.76 9.31
N ALA A 243 -13.84 -6.47 9.01
CA ALA A 243 -12.65 -5.92 8.36
C ALA A 243 -11.39 -6.01 9.24
N GLN A 244 -10.92 -7.22 9.52
CA GLN A 244 -9.74 -7.49 10.33
C GLN A 244 -8.66 -8.12 9.47
N ILE A 245 -7.44 -7.59 9.54
CA ILE A 245 -6.27 -8.31 9.04
C ILE A 245 -5.91 -9.38 10.08
N CYS A 246 -6.08 -10.66 9.77
CA CYS A 246 -5.56 -11.71 10.65
C CYS A 246 -4.02 -11.70 10.57
N ARG A 247 -3.35 -11.05 11.53
CA ARG A 247 -1.88 -11.03 11.64
C ARG A 247 -1.44 -11.98 12.74
N VAL A 248 -0.89 -13.12 12.34
CA VAL A 248 -0.14 -13.98 13.25
C VAL A 248 1.26 -13.39 13.39
N PHE A 249 1.56 -12.77 14.53
CA PHE A 249 2.93 -12.36 14.86
C PHE A 249 3.73 -13.59 15.26
N VAL A 250 4.38 -14.23 14.28
CA VAL A 250 5.36 -15.27 14.58
C VAL A 250 6.65 -14.57 14.98
N LYS A 251 6.94 -14.49 16.29
CA LYS A 251 8.28 -14.17 16.77
C LYS A 251 9.15 -15.41 16.54
N THR A 252 9.79 -15.51 15.37
CA THR A 252 10.92 -16.42 15.18
C THR A 252 12.16 -15.72 15.71
N ASP A 253 12.61 -16.09 16.91
CA ASP A 253 14.00 -15.88 17.30
C ASP A 253 14.83 -16.82 16.40
N LEU A 254 15.30 -16.31 15.27
CA LEU A 254 16.21 -17.04 14.39
C LEU A 254 17.59 -17.01 15.03
N ASP A 255 17.93 -18.11 15.70
CA ASP A 255 19.30 -18.43 16.09
C ASP A 255 20.16 -18.49 14.82
N ARG A 256 21.03 -17.47 14.64
CA ARG A 256 21.91 -17.33 13.48
C ARG A 256 22.87 -18.51 13.32
N SER A 257 23.06 -19.34 14.34
CA SER A 257 23.92 -20.53 14.27
C SER A 257 23.30 -21.72 13.53
N LYS A 258 21.98 -21.72 13.27
CA LYS A 258 21.26 -22.85 12.63
C LYS A 258 20.87 -22.62 11.17
N VAL A 259 21.12 -21.44 10.61
CA VAL A 259 20.87 -21.17 9.19
C VAL A 259 22.12 -21.53 8.40
N GLY A 260 22.34 -22.83 8.23
CA GLY A 260 23.30 -23.33 7.25
C GLY A 260 22.87 -22.92 5.84
N GLY A 261 23.82 -22.41 5.06
CA GLY A 261 23.69 -21.87 3.71
C GLY A 261 22.55 -22.45 2.86
N ALA A 262 21.41 -21.77 2.87
CA ALA A 262 20.39 -21.92 1.86
C ALA A 262 20.52 -20.75 0.90
N ASN A 263 21.14 -21.01 -0.25
CA ASN A 263 21.09 -20.11 -1.41
C ASN A 263 19.63 -20.03 -1.87
N PHE A 264 18.94 -18.97 -1.49
CA PHE A 264 17.64 -18.63 -2.07
C PHE A 264 17.90 -17.88 -3.38
N SER A 265 17.71 -18.56 -4.49
CA SER A 265 17.64 -17.95 -5.81
C SER A 265 16.52 -16.91 -5.82
N SER A 266 16.87 -15.65 -6.10
CA SER A 266 15.92 -14.59 -6.41
C SER A 266 15.24 -14.91 -7.74
N GLY A 267 14.12 -15.62 -7.68
CA GLY A 267 13.23 -15.79 -8.81
C GLY A 267 12.52 -14.47 -9.08
N ASN A 268 12.86 -13.83 -10.20
CA ASN A 268 11.98 -12.85 -10.83
C ASN A 268 10.66 -13.55 -11.18
N ALA A 269 9.55 -13.09 -10.60
CA ALA A 269 8.21 -13.29 -11.10
C ALA A 269 7.35 -12.12 -10.62
#